data_AF-A0A2T6G9A5-F1
#
_entry.id   AF-A0A2T6G9A5-F1
#
_cell.length_a   1.000
_cell.length_b   1.000
_cell.length_c   1.000
_cell.angle_alpha   90.00
_cell.angle_beta   90.00
_cell.angle_gamma   90.00
#
_symmetry.space_group_name_H-M   'P 1'
#
loop_
_entity.id
_entity.type
_entity.pdbx_description
1 polymer ?
#
loop_
_entity_poly.entity_id
_entity_poly.type
_entity_poly.pdbx_seq_one_letter_code
_entity_poly.pdbx_strand_id
1 'polypeptide(L)' 'MKLIPIGSKQIAFVRYDDQASQMHIQYHTGHTHTCSDVLPEHYQRLLQSPNPYDLLMQMTSDKAWCPPQA' A
#
# COMPACT_ATOMS: atom_id res chain seq x y z
N MET A 1 12.17 -2.39 -5.98
CA MET A 1 11.58 -2.62 -4.64
C MET A 1 11.90 -1.48 -3.67
N LYS A 2 10.87 -0.81 -3.16
CA LYS A 2 10.97 0.31 -2.21
C LYS A 2 10.07 0.05 -1.00
N LEU A 3 10.50 0.41 0.21
CA LEU A 3 9.75 0.17 1.45
C LEU A 3 9.31 1.51 2.07
N ILE A 4 8.03 1.58 2.43
CA ILE A 4 7.39 2.76 3.02
C ILE A 4 6.95 2.38 4.44
N PRO A 5 7.54 3.00 5.47
CA PRO A 5 7.01 2.90 6.82
C PRO A 5 5.75 3.76 6.93
N ILE A 6 4.60 3.14 7.20
CA ILE A 6 3.32 3.85 7.37
C ILE A 6 3.17 4.39 8.79
N GLY A 7 3.94 3.87 9.76
CA GLY A 7 3.88 4.32 11.15
C GLY A 7 2.49 4.10 11.79
N SER A 8 1.74 3.11 11.33
CA SER A 8 0.38 2.82 11.80
C SER A 8 0.35 1.61 12.72
N LYS A 9 -0.61 1.56 13.65
CA LYS A 9 -0.81 0.41 14.55
C LYS A 9 -1.30 -0.84 13.82
N GLN A 10 -1.88 -0.69 12.63
CA GLN A 10 -2.44 -1.79 11.85
C GLN A 10 -1.50 -2.27 10.74
N ILE A 11 -0.69 -1.36 10.18
CA ILE A 11 0.18 -1.62 9.04
C ILE A 11 1.63 -1.51 9.48
N ALA A 12 2.36 -2.62 9.38
CA ALA A 12 3.77 -2.69 9.72
C ALA A 12 4.61 -1.90 8.71
N PHE A 13 4.43 -2.21 7.43
CA PHE A 13 5.12 -1.55 6.33
C PHE A 13 4.40 -1.80 5.01
N VAL A 14 4.64 -0.93 4.04
CA VAL A 14 4.20 -1.12 2.66
C VAL A 14 5.43 -1.30 1.78
N ARG A 15 5.39 -2.26 0.87
CA ARG A 15 6.42 -2.48 -0.14
C ARG A 15 5.84 -2.13 -1.49
N TYR A 16 6.57 -1.34 -2.26
CA TYR A 16 6.25 -1.04 -3.63
C TYR A 16 7.27 -1.70 -4.57
N ASP A 17 6.74 -2.47 -5.51
CA ASP A 17 7.48 -3.08 -6.60
C ASP A 17 7.22 -2.30 -7.88
N ASP A 18 8.23 -1.57 -8.36
CA ASP A 18 8.11 -0.81 -9.61
C ASP A 18 8.18 -1.71 -10.85
N GLN A 19 8.80 -2.89 -10.75
CA GLN A 19 8.95 -3.82 -11.86
C GLN A 19 7.62 -4.52 -12.16
N ALA A 20 6.93 -4.93 -11.09
CA ALA A 20 5.61 -5.54 -11.19
C ALA A 20 4.46 -4.53 -11.16
N SER A 21 4.74 -3.23 -10.94
CA SER A 21 3.72 -2.21 -10.64
C SER A 21 2.76 -2.67 -9.54
N GLN A 22 3.31 -3.21 -8.44
CA GLN A 22 2.55 -3.80 -7.35
C GLN A 22 2.87 -3.17 -6.00
N MET A 23 1.89 -3.15 -5.11
CA MET A 23 2.05 -2.68 -3.75
C MET A 23 1.62 -3.76 -2.76
N HIS A 24 2.53 -4.17 -1.90
CA HIS A 24 2.30 -5.16 -0.86
C HIS A 24 2.21 -4.46 0.49
N ILE A 25 1.02 -4.49 1.07
CA ILE A 25 0.70 -3.89 2.36
C ILE A 25 0.82 -4.99 3.41
N GLN A 26 1.82 -4.89 4.28
CA GLN A 26 2.02 -5.83 5.37
C GLN A 26 1.32 -5.33 6.63
N TYR A 27 0.34 -6.09 7.11
CA TYR A 27 -0.34 -5.82 8.37
C TYR A 27 0.36 -6.50 9.53
N HIS A 28 0.21 -5.91 10.72
CA HIS A 28 0.69 -6.52 11.97
C HIS A 28 -0.03 -7.82 12.33
N THR A 29 -1.19 -8.08 11.72
CA THR A 29 -1.94 -9.33 11.84
C THR A 29 -1.30 -10.50 11.08
N GLY A 30 -0.25 -10.25 10.29
CA GLY A 30 0.38 -11.23 9.41
C GLY A 30 -0.28 -11.32 8.02
N HIS A 31 -1.37 -10.60 7.80
CA HIS A 31 -2.00 -10.50 6.49
C HIS A 31 -1.17 -9.61 5.55
N THR A 32 -1.11 -9.96 4.26
CA THR A 32 -0.35 -9.20 3.26
C THR A 32 -1.22 -8.92 2.05
N HIS A 33 -1.75 -7.71 1.96
CA HIS A 33 -2.62 -7.32 0.87
C HIS A 33 -1.79 -6.81 -0.30
N THR A 34 -1.94 -7.45 -1.46
CA THR A 34 -1.23 -7.05 -2.69
C THR A 34 -2.19 -6.34 -3.62
N CYS A 35 -1.88 -5.09 -3.94
CA CYS A 35 -2.55 -4.31 -4.99
C CYS A 35 -1.70 -4.36 -6.27
N SER A 36 -2.37 -4.45 -7.42
CA SER A 36 -1.75 -4.43 -8.75
C SER A 36 -2.05 -3.09 -9.44
N ASP A 37 -1.39 -2.83 -10.57
CA ASP A 37 -1.54 -1.57 -11.33
C ASP A 37 -1.19 -0.30 -10.53
N VAL A 38 -0.26 -0.44 -9.58
CA VAL A 38 0.15 0.66 -8.73
C VAL A 38 1.15 1.56 -9.44
N LEU A 39 0.68 2.75 -9.85
CA LEU A 39 1.54 3.75 -10.45
C LEU A 39 2.55 4.35 -9.44
N PRO A 40 3.76 4.72 -9.90
CA PRO A 40 4.79 5.35 -9.06
C PRO A 40 4.31 6.65 -8.39
N GLU A 41 3.39 7.37 -9.02
CA GLU A 41 2.80 8.60 -8.48
C GLU A 41 2.06 8.37 -7.17
N HIS A 42 1.35 7.23 -7.05
CA HIS A 42 0.66 6.87 -5.83
C HIS A 42 1.65 6.55 -4.69
N TYR A 43 2.74 5.86 -5.03
CA TYR A 43 3.86 5.64 -4.11
C TYR A 43 4.45 6.97 -3.61
N GLN A 44 4.67 7.94 -4.51
CA GLN A 44 5.18 9.25 -4.12
C GLN A 44 4.19 10.03 -3.24
N ARG A 45 2.89 9.98 -3.54
CA ARG A 45 1.86 10.59 -2.68
C ARG A 45 1.84 9.96 -1.28
N LEU A 46 1.98 8.64 -1.18
CA LEU A 46 2.07 7.95 0.13
C LEU A 46 3.28 8.42 0.93
N LEU A 47 4.44 8.58 0.29
CA LEU A 47 5.65 9.08 0.94
C LEU A 47 5.55 10.53 1.41
N GLN A 48 4.88 11.37 0.63
CA GLN A 48 4.75 12.80 0.93
C GLN A 48 3.54 13.11 1.82
N SER A 49 2.63 12.17 1.99
CA SER A 49 1.43 12.37 2.79
C SER A 49 1.79 12.46 4.28
N PRO A 50 1.24 13.45 5.00
CA PRO A 50 1.37 13.50 6.47
C PRO A 50 0.59 12.37 7.15
N ASN A 51 -0.35 11.73 6.46
CA ASN A 51 -1.09 10.58 6.94
C ASN A 51 -1.15 9.48 5.85
N PRO A 52 -0.10 8.65 5.73
CA PRO A 52 -0.03 7.62 4.71
C PRO A 52 -1.06 6.51 4.91
N TYR A 53 -1.51 6.27 6.15
CA TYR A 53 -2.52 5.26 6.45
C TYR A 53 -3.88 5.60 5.84
N ASP A 54 -4.35 6.83 6.02
CA ASP A 54 -5.65 7.28 5.51
C ASP A 54 -5.66 7.28 3.97
N LEU A 55 -4.58 7.78 3.36
CA LEU A 55 -4.41 7.76 1.91
C LEU A 55 -4.40 6.32 1.36
N LEU A 56 -3.68 5.41 2.04
CA LEU A 56 -3.66 4.01 1.65
C LEU A 56 -5.06 3.39 1.74
N MET A 57 -5.80 3.65 2.82
CA MET A 57 -7.18 3.17 3.00
C MET A 57 -8.10 3.69 1.88
N GLN A 58 -7.99 4.97 1.51
CA GLN A 58 -8.73 5.55 0.39
C GLN A 58 -8.39 4.85 -0.93
N MET A 59 -7.10 4.60 -1.19
CA MET A 59 -6.67 3.88 -2.39
C MET A 59 -7.12 2.42 -2.41
N THR A 60 -7.07 1.72 -1.28
CA THR A 60 -7.53 0.32 -1.16
C THR A 60 -9.04 0.17 -1.17
N SER A 61 -9.79 1.25 -0.89
CA SER A 61 -11.25 1.25 -0.99
C SER A 61 -11.72 1.12 -2.44
N ASP A 62 -10.85 1.46 -3.40
CA ASP A 62 -11.10 1.18 -4.80
C ASP A 62 -10.90 -0.31 -5.08
N LYS A 63 -12.02 -1.01 -5.25
CA LYS A 63 -12.07 -2.46 -5.40
C LYS A 63 -11.39 -2.97 -6.68
N ALA A 64 -11.17 -2.10 -7.67
CA ALA A 64 -10.44 -2.44 -8.89
C ALA A 64 -8.92 -2.47 -8.66
N TRP A 65 -8.45 -1.69 -7.69
CA TRP A 65 -7.03 -1.52 -7.37
C TRP A 65 -6.49 -2.63 -6.45
N CYS A 66 -7.29 -3.03 -5.46
CA CYS A 66 -6.90 -4.03 -4.49
C CYS A 66 -8.02 -5.06 -4.33
N PRO A 67 -7.97 -6.20 -5.05
CA PRO A 67 -8.99 -7.23 -4.92
C PRO A 67 -9.02 -7.75 -3.47
N PRO A 68 -10.20 -8.06 -2.92
CA PRO A 68 -10.28 -8.73 -1.62
C PRO A 68 -9.52 -10.05 -1.73
N GLN A 69 -8.57 -10.29 -0.84
CA GLN A 69 -7.87 -11.58 -0.79
C GLN A 69 -8.87 -12.64 -0.35
N ALA A 70 -9.05 -13.64 -1.22
CA ALA A 70 -9.93 -14.79 -1.01
C ALA A 70 -9.43 -15.70 0.11
#